data_AF-A0A0F9R940-F1
#
_entry.id   AF-A0A0F9R940-F1
#
_cell.length_a   1.000
_cell.length_b   1.000
_cell.length_c   1.000
_cell.angle_alpha   90.00
_cell.angle_beta   90.00
_cell.angle_gamma   90.00
#
_symmetry.space_group_name_H-M   'P 1'
#
loop_
_entity.id
_entity.type
_entity.pdbx_description
1 polymer ?
#
loop_
_entity_poly.entity_id
_entity_poly.type
_entity_poly.pdbx_seq_one_letter_code
_entity_poly.pdbx_strand_id
1 'polypeptide(L)'
;MATESSTSRRTVVQLEWDDEDTRVVATDEGKHKLVLTTRQAILACKWAADYETFKSAFDILITRLGQWKREHDEQISDAYLTVREAELMFVVVKKTQEYDREFEDSLTDLDIAIAQDEDFEMINLSVLELPNAPDDSVAVFLSPTNTLKY
;
A
#
# COMPACT_ATOMS: atom_id res chain seq x y z
N MET A 1 -21.01 47.68 -23.10
CA MET A 1 -19.69 47.04 -22.97
C MET A 1 -19.11 47.37 -21.62
N ALA A 2 -18.92 46.38 -20.76
CA ALA A 2 -17.99 46.41 -19.63
C ALA A 2 -17.72 44.96 -19.25
N THR A 3 -16.64 44.39 -19.79
CA THR A 3 -16.13 43.08 -19.42
C THR A 3 -15.32 43.27 -18.14
N GLU A 4 -15.92 42.96 -16.99
CA GLU A 4 -15.20 42.92 -15.72
C GLU A 4 -14.27 41.71 -15.73
N SER A 5 -12.98 41.98 -15.95
CA SER A 5 -11.92 41.00 -15.84
C SER A 5 -11.64 40.77 -14.35
N SER A 6 -12.24 39.72 -13.78
CA SER A 6 -11.95 39.32 -12.41
C SER A 6 -10.52 38.77 -12.36
N THR A 7 -9.63 39.52 -11.71
CA THR A 7 -8.24 39.10 -11.52
C THR A 7 -8.22 38.18 -10.31
N SER A 8 -8.20 36.87 -10.54
CA SER A 8 -8.15 35.88 -9.46
C SER A 8 -6.83 36.03 -8.67
N ARG A 9 -6.91 36.55 -7.45
CA ARG A 9 -5.78 36.62 -6.51
C ARG A 9 -5.50 35.20 -6.03
N ARG A 10 -4.29 34.69 -6.30
CA ARG A 10 -3.79 33.45 -5.69
C ARG A 10 -3.54 33.72 -4.20
N THR A 11 -4.49 33.38 -3.35
CA THR A 11 -4.30 33.35 -1.90
C THR A 11 -3.69 32.00 -1.54
N VAL A 12 -2.50 32.01 -0.93
CA VAL A 12 -1.93 30.80 -0.33
C VAL A 12 -2.62 30.58 1.01
N VAL A 13 -3.15 29.38 1.22
CA VAL A 13 -3.70 28.96 2.51
C VAL A 13 -2.62 28.15 3.21
N GLN A 14 -2.12 28.65 4.33
CA GLN A 14 -1.18 27.94 5.21
C GLN A 14 -1.97 27.03 6.13
N LEU A 15 -1.54 25.77 6.24
CA LEU A 15 -2.11 24.76 7.13
C LEU A 15 -1.06 24.37 8.16
N GLU A 16 -1.44 24.36 9.43
CA GLU A 16 -0.56 23.99 10.54
C GLU A 16 -1.14 22.79 11.30
N TRP A 17 -0.27 21.91 11.80
CA TRP A 17 -0.70 20.68 12.50
C TRP A 17 -1.44 20.97 13.80
N ASP A 18 -1.12 22.08 14.46
CA ASP A 18 -1.68 22.45 15.77
C ASP A 18 -3.14 22.93 15.68
N ASP A 19 -3.64 23.23 14.46
CA ASP A 19 -5.00 23.69 14.20
C ASP A 19 -5.98 22.54 13.91
N GLU A 20 -6.05 21.54 14.79
CA GLU A 20 -6.80 20.28 14.56
C GLU A 20 -8.31 20.47 14.31
N ASP A 21 -8.93 21.47 14.94
CA ASP A 21 -10.37 21.75 14.86
C ASP A 21 -10.76 22.62 13.65
N THR A 22 -9.79 23.22 12.98
CA THR A 22 -10.07 24.10 11.84
C THR A 22 -10.54 23.28 10.64
N ARG A 23 -11.56 23.78 9.95
CA ARG A 23 -12.14 23.15 8.74
C ARG A 23 -11.66 23.87 7.50
N VAL A 24 -11.27 23.10 6.50
CA VAL A 24 -10.90 23.58 5.17
C VAL A 24 -11.87 23.05 4.13
N VAL A 25 -12.12 23.83 3.09
CA VAL A 25 -12.99 23.44 1.97
C VAL A 25 -12.16 23.34 0.71
N ALA A 26 -11.95 22.11 0.23
CA ALA A 26 -11.39 21.85 -1.08
C ALA A 26 -12.53 21.83 -2.11
N THR A 27 -12.30 22.41 -3.30
CA THR A 27 -13.27 22.39 -4.39
C THR A 27 -12.57 21.85 -5.64
N ASP A 28 -13.11 20.79 -6.22
CA ASP A 28 -12.56 20.20 -7.45
C ASP A 28 -13.05 20.94 -8.73
N GLU A 29 -12.62 20.46 -9.90
CA GLU A 29 -13.03 21.03 -11.20
C GLU A 29 -14.54 20.91 -11.45
N GLY A 30 -15.18 19.87 -10.88
CA GLY A 30 -16.63 19.67 -10.90
C GLY A 30 -17.41 20.58 -9.96
N LYS A 31 -16.71 21.44 -9.20
CA LYS A 31 -17.26 22.30 -8.14
C LYS A 31 -17.84 21.52 -6.95
N HIS A 32 -17.45 20.25 -6.79
CA HIS A 32 -17.78 19.49 -5.60
C HIS A 32 -16.96 20.02 -4.43
N LYS A 33 -17.64 20.30 -3.32
CA LYS A 33 -17.01 20.82 -2.10
C LYS A 33 -16.75 19.66 -1.15
N LEU A 34 -15.48 19.48 -0.80
CA LEU A 34 -15.05 18.56 0.23
C LEU A 34 -14.66 19.36 1.47
N VAL A 35 -15.32 19.11 2.60
CA VAL A 35 -15.01 19.75 3.88
C VAL A 35 -14.17 18.78 4.70
N LEU A 36 -12.94 19.18 5.01
CA LEU A 36 -11.96 18.38 5.75
C LEU A 36 -11.51 19.13 7.01
N THR A 37 -10.98 18.42 8.00
CA THR A 37 -10.16 19.07 9.03
C THR A 37 -8.80 19.47 8.44
N THR A 38 -8.12 20.45 9.05
CA THR A 38 -6.73 20.82 8.70
C THR A 38 -5.83 19.59 8.71
N ARG A 39 -5.94 18.75 9.73
CA ARG A 39 -5.20 17.48 9.84
C ARG A 39 -5.43 16.55 8.65
N GLN A 40 -6.69 16.36 8.23
CA GLN A 40 -7.03 15.53 7.07
C GLN A 40 -6.45 16.11 5.77
N ALA A 41 -6.49 17.43 5.61
CA ALA A 41 -5.94 18.09 4.43
C ALA A 41 -4.40 17.99 4.37
N ILE A 42 -3.71 18.17 5.49
CA ILE A 42 -2.25 17.99 5.54
C ILE A 42 -1.88 16.54 5.23
N LEU A 43 -2.59 15.56 5.80
CA LEU A 43 -2.37 14.14 5.49
C LEU A 43 -2.60 13.84 3.99
N ALA A 44 -3.69 14.34 3.42
CA ALA A 44 -3.97 14.16 1.99
C ALA A 44 -2.90 14.80 1.10
N CYS A 45 -2.42 15.99 1.44
CA CYS A 45 -1.32 16.64 0.73
C CYS A 45 0.00 15.87 0.87
N LYS A 46 0.30 15.33 2.05
CA LYS A 46 1.49 14.52 2.28
C LYS A 46 1.44 13.24 1.44
N TRP A 47 0.33 12.51 1.48
CA TRP A 47 0.13 11.32 0.66
C TRP A 47 0.21 11.62 -0.84
N ALA A 48 -0.35 12.75 -1.30
CA ALA A 48 -0.26 13.15 -2.69
C ALA A 48 1.18 13.51 -3.11
N ALA A 49 1.95 14.14 -2.23
CA ALA A 49 3.35 14.46 -2.49
C ALA A 49 4.23 13.20 -2.57
N ASP A 50 3.95 12.22 -1.72
CA ASP A 50 4.70 10.97 -1.63
C ASP A 50 4.18 9.87 -2.59
N TYR A 51 3.08 10.12 -3.32
CA TYR A 51 2.40 9.10 -4.12
C TYR A 51 3.28 8.49 -5.22
N GLU A 52 4.01 9.32 -5.99
CA GLU A 52 4.88 8.80 -7.06
C GLU A 52 6.05 8.01 -6.49
N THR A 53 6.59 8.42 -5.33
CA THR A 53 7.64 7.69 -4.61
C THR A 53 7.11 6.34 -4.12
N PHE A 54 5.96 6.34 -3.44
CA PHE A 54 5.31 5.11 -2.98
C PHE A 54 5.00 4.17 -4.15
N LYS A 55 4.46 4.70 -5.25
CA LYS A 55 4.14 3.91 -6.45
C LYS A 55 5.39 3.27 -7.05
N SER A 56 6.49 4.02 -7.16
CA SER A 56 7.77 3.49 -7.62
C SER A 56 8.28 2.38 -6.70
N ALA A 57 8.26 2.60 -5.38
CA ALA A 57 8.62 1.60 -4.38
C ALA A 57 7.74 0.34 -4.49
N PHE A 58 6.44 0.53 -4.70
CA PHE A 58 5.48 -0.56 -4.86
C PHE A 58 5.76 -1.37 -6.12
N ASP A 59 6.04 -0.73 -7.27
CA ASP A 59 6.39 -1.44 -8.51
C ASP A 59 7.68 -2.28 -8.36
N ILE A 60 8.67 -1.77 -7.62
CA ILE A 60 9.90 -2.49 -7.28
C ILE A 60 9.57 -3.68 -6.37
N LEU A 61 8.72 -3.47 -5.35
CA LEU A 61 8.29 -4.53 -4.44
C LEU A 61 7.61 -5.67 -5.20
N ILE A 62 6.65 -5.38 -6.08
CA ILE A 62 5.97 -6.40 -6.90
C ILE A 62 6.98 -7.21 -7.71
N THR A 63 7.98 -6.54 -8.30
CA THR A 63 9.05 -7.19 -9.06
C THR A 63 9.86 -8.14 -8.18
N ARG A 64 10.21 -7.72 -6.96
CA ARG A 64 10.99 -8.50 -5.99
C ARG A 64 10.22 -9.72 -5.48
N LEU A 65 8.95 -9.54 -5.12
CA LEU A 65 8.08 -10.65 -4.69
C LEU A 65 7.88 -11.67 -5.83
N GLY A 66 7.66 -11.18 -7.05
CA GLY A 66 7.54 -12.04 -8.23
C GLY A 66 8.84 -12.78 -8.58
N GLN A 67 10.01 -12.18 -8.32
CA GLN A 67 11.28 -12.88 -8.45
C GLN A 67 11.45 -13.97 -7.38
N TRP A 68 11.25 -13.63 -6.11
CA TRP A 68 11.34 -14.59 -5.02
C TRP A 68 10.39 -15.77 -5.20
N LYS A 69 9.14 -15.54 -5.63
CA LYS A 69 8.19 -16.61 -5.98
C LYS A 69 8.76 -17.53 -7.05
N ARG A 70 9.36 -16.99 -8.12
CA ARG A 70 9.91 -17.80 -9.23
C ARG A 70 11.08 -18.67 -8.78
N GLU A 71 11.90 -18.18 -7.85
CA GLU A 71 13.02 -18.93 -7.27
C GLU A 71 12.51 -20.12 -6.41
N HIS A 72 11.29 -20.04 -5.90
CA HIS A 72 10.65 -21.06 -5.05
C HIS A 72 9.42 -21.71 -5.72
N ASP A 73 9.28 -21.61 -7.05
CA ASP A 73 8.06 -22.02 -7.77
C ASP A 73 7.75 -23.52 -7.61
N GLU A 74 8.78 -24.34 -7.37
CA GLU A 74 8.61 -25.76 -7.09
C GLU A 74 7.89 -26.02 -5.75
N GLN A 75 8.06 -25.15 -4.75
CA GLN A 75 7.49 -25.29 -3.41
C GLN A 75 6.14 -24.56 -3.24
N ILE A 76 5.86 -23.54 -4.06
CA ILE A 76 4.69 -22.65 -3.92
C ILE A 76 3.53 -23.10 -4.82
N SER A 77 2.37 -23.35 -4.23
CA SER A 77 1.12 -23.55 -4.98
C SER A 77 0.60 -22.21 -5.50
N ASP A 78 0.45 -21.25 -4.58
CA ASP A 78 -0.15 -19.94 -4.86
C ASP A 78 0.53 -18.87 -4.02
N ALA A 79 0.57 -17.65 -4.53
CA ALA A 79 1.04 -16.49 -3.77
C ALA A 79 0.11 -15.30 -4.01
N TYR A 80 -0.14 -14.54 -2.94
CA TYR A 80 -1.06 -13.42 -2.92
C TYR A 80 -0.41 -12.22 -2.24
N LEU A 81 -0.57 -11.04 -2.79
CA LEU A 81 -0.35 -9.79 -2.07
C LEU A 81 -1.71 -9.20 -1.72
N THR A 82 -1.97 -8.96 -0.45
CA THR A 82 -3.24 -8.45 0.05
C THR A 82 -3.03 -7.31 1.04
N VAL A 83 -4.11 -6.67 1.47
CA VAL A 83 -4.09 -5.64 2.51
C VAL A 83 -4.81 -6.16 3.75
N ARG A 84 -4.12 -6.14 4.90
CA ARG A 84 -4.69 -6.52 6.19
C ARG A 84 -4.27 -5.51 7.25
N GLU A 85 -5.22 -5.05 8.05
CA GLU A 85 -4.94 -4.10 9.16
C GLU A 85 -4.18 -2.83 8.73
N ALA A 86 -4.43 -2.36 7.50
CA ALA A 86 -3.77 -1.22 6.85
C ALA A 86 -2.30 -1.44 6.43
N GLU A 87 -1.84 -2.69 6.41
CA GLU A 87 -0.50 -3.08 5.96
C GLU A 87 -0.57 -4.05 4.77
N LEU A 88 0.51 -4.16 4.01
CA LEU A 88 0.61 -5.15 2.96
C LEU A 88 0.95 -6.50 3.57
N MET A 89 0.33 -7.55 3.06
CA MET A 89 0.58 -8.93 3.49
C MET A 89 0.84 -9.81 2.28
N PHE A 90 2.02 -10.43 2.24
CA PHE A 90 2.38 -11.43 1.24
C PHE A 90 2.08 -12.83 1.78
N VAL A 91 1.00 -13.42 1.30
CA VAL A 91 0.54 -14.76 1.68
C VAL A 91 1.04 -15.77 0.67
N VAL A 92 1.74 -16.79 1.13
CA VAL A 92 2.31 -17.85 0.29
C VAL A 92 1.74 -19.20 0.71
N VAL A 93 1.09 -19.88 -0.22
CA VAL A 93 0.52 -21.22 -0.01
C VAL A 93 1.48 -22.25 -0.57
N LYS A 94 1.98 -23.14 0.28
CA LYS A 94 2.87 -24.23 -0.14
C LYS A 94 2.12 -25.34 -0.87
N LYS A 95 2.81 -26.07 -1.75
CA LYS A 95 2.30 -27.30 -2.36
C LYS A 95 2.22 -28.45 -1.37
N THR A 96 3.09 -28.45 -0.37
CA THR A 96 3.19 -29.49 0.66
C THR A 96 2.56 -29.02 1.98
N GLN A 97 2.16 -29.99 2.81
CA GLN A 97 1.72 -29.73 4.20
C GLN A 97 2.86 -29.93 5.21
N GLU A 98 4.01 -30.41 4.74
CA GLU A 98 5.16 -30.68 5.60
C GLU A 98 5.88 -29.38 5.95
N TYR A 99 6.36 -29.34 7.19
CA TYR A 99 7.22 -28.26 7.65
C TYR A 99 8.53 -28.29 6.86
N ASP A 100 8.87 -27.15 6.26
CA ASP A 100 10.09 -26.96 5.48
C ASP A 100 10.81 -25.75 6.05
N ARG A 101 11.85 -26.01 6.84
CA ARG A 101 12.59 -24.97 7.53
C ARG A 101 13.33 -24.05 6.57
N GLU A 102 13.87 -24.60 5.48
CA GLU A 102 14.63 -23.79 4.52
C GLU A 102 13.70 -22.79 3.81
N PHE A 103 12.45 -23.20 3.56
CA PHE A 103 11.43 -22.31 3.03
C PHE A 103 11.02 -21.22 4.03
N GLU A 104 10.78 -21.57 5.31
CA GLU A 104 10.45 -20.59 6.36
C GLU A 104 11.59 -19.58 6.58
N ASP A 105 12.84 -20.06 6.62
CA ASP A 105 14.03 -19.22 6.74
C ASP A 105 14.12 -18.27 5.51
N SER A 106 13.89 -18.77 4.29
CA SER A 106 13.87 -17.95 3.06
C SER A 106 12.78 -16.87 3.06
N LEU A 107 11.58 -17.18 3.56
CA LEU A 107 10.49 -16.21 3.65
C LEU A 107 10.78 -15.15 4.73
N THR A 108 11.44 -15.54 5.82
CA THR A 108 11.92 -14.63 6.86
C THR A 108 13.01 -13.71 6.32
N ASP A 109 13.96 -14.25 5.54
CA ASP A 109 15.01 -13.45 4.90
C ASP A 109 14.41 -12.45 3.90
N LEU A 110 13.35 -12.82 3.17
CA LEU A 110 12.61 -11.89 2.31
C LEU A 110 12.02 -10.73 3.10
N ASP A 111 11.34 -11.01 4.21
CA ASP A 111 10.72 -10.01 5.08
C ASP A 111 11.77 -9.03 5.64
N ILE A 112 12.86 -9.55 6.20
CA ILE A 112 13.98 -8.76 6.70
C ILE A 112 14.58 -7.91 5.58
N ALA A 113 14.83 -8.50 4.41
CA ALA A 113 15.49 -7.82 3.32
C ALA A 113 14.61 -6.73 2.68
N ILE A 114 13.29 -6.79 2.83
CA ILE A 114 12.37 -5.72 2.44
C ILE A 114 12.33 -4.64 3.52
N ALA A 115 12.23 -5.03 4.80
CA ALA A 115 12.19 -4.09 5.92
C ALA A 115 13.47 -3.26 6.09
N GLN A 116 14.62 -3.78 5.64
CA GLN A 116 15.92 -3.10 5.69
C GLN A 116 16.26 -2.29 4.44
N ASP A 117 15.43 -2.35 3.39
CA ASP A 117 15.69 -1.64 2.14
C ASP A 117 15.18 -0.20 2.20
N GLU A 118 16.04 0.77 1.90
CA GLU A 118 15.68 2.19 1.90
C GLU A 118 14.63 2.50 0.81
N ASP A 119 14.59 1.74 -0.28
CA ASP A 119 13.59 1.88 -1.33
C ASP A 119 12.17 1.54 -0.84
N PHE A 120 12.04 0.83 0.29
CA PHE A 120 10.76 0.40 0.86
C PHE A 120 10.40 1.10 2.18
N GLU A 121 11.04 2.23 2.53
CA GLU A 121 10.77 2.96 3.79
C GLU A 121 9.28 3.28 4.01
N MET A 122 8.53 3.52 2.93
CA MET A 122 7.10 3.84 2.98
C MET A 122 6.18 2.61 2.95
N ILE A 123 6.73 1.40 2.87
CA ILE A 123 5.97 0.16 2.74
C ILE A 123 6.18 -0.71 3.97
N ASN A 124 5.09 -0.96 4.70
CA ASN A 124 5.07 -2.03 5.70
C ASN A 124 4.54 -3.31 5.07
N LEU A 125 5.41 -4.31 4.93
CA LEU A 125 5.07 -5.64 4.45
C LEU A 125 5.19 -6.63 5.60
N SER A 126 4.21 -7.52 5.71
CA SER A 126 4.33 -8.76 6.48
C SER A 126 4.25 -9.97 5.55
N VAL A 127 4.95 -11.03 5.91
CA VAL A 127 4.88 -12.32 5.21
C VAL A 127 4.06 -13.35 5.99
N LEU A 128 3.35 -14.23 5.29
CA LEU A 128 2.59 -15.32 5.89
C LEU A 128 2.71 -16.59 5.05
N GLU A 129 3.24 -17.65 5.64
CA GLU A 129 3.19 -19.00 5.08
C GLU A 129 1.87 -19.70 5.46
N LEU A 130 1.24 -20.34 4.48
CA LEU A 130 0.13 -21.27 4.68
C LEU A 130 0.49 -22.64 4.12
N PRO A 131 0.11 -23.74 4.79
CA PRO A 131 0.19 -25.07 4.21
C PRO A 131 -0.79 -25.20 3.04
N ASN A 132 -0.63 -26.24 2.23
CA ASN A 132 -1.62 -26.56 1.19
C ASN A 132 -3.02 -26.74 1.81
N ALA A 133 -3.91 -25.79 1.53
CA ALA A 133 -5.25 -25.69 2.09
C ALA A 133 -6.27 -25.35 0.97
N PRO A 134 -7.55 -25.73 1.13
CA PRO A 134 -8.58 -25.36 0.18
C PRO A 134 -8.73 -23.85 0.05
N ASP A 135 -9.14 -23.38 -1.14
CA ASP A 135 -9.31 -21.96 -1.45
C ASP A 135 -10.15 -21.20 -0.42
N ASP A 136 -11.24 -21.81 0.08
CA ASP A 136 -12.10 -21.21 1.11
C ASP A 136 -11.35 -20.94 2.44
N SER A 137 -10.37 -21.78 2.76
CA SER A 137 -9.51 -21.62 3.94
C SER A 137 -8.43 -20.57 3.72
N VAL A 138 -7.93 -20.42 2.48
CA VAL A 138 -6.98 -19.36 2.13
C VAL A 138 -7.69 -18.00 2.11
N ALA A 139 -8.93 -17.95 1.63
CA ALA A 139 -9.70 -16.72 1.48
C ALA A 139 -9.90 -15.92 2.77
N VAL A 140 -9.86 -16.56 3.95
CA VAL A 140 -9.98 -15.86 5.25
C VAL A 140 -8.77 -14.96 5.55
N PHE A 141 -7.63 -15.20 4.88
CA PHE A 141 -6.42 -14.40 5.00
C PHE A 141 -6.36 -13.29 3.95
N LEU A 142 -7.29 -13.25 3.00
CA LEU A 142 -7.29 -12.34 1.86
C LEU A 142 -8.35 -11.24 2.02
N SER A 143 -7.99 -10.02 1.65
CA SER A 143 -8.95 -8.94 1.48
C SER A 143 -9.89 -9.24 0.31
N PRO A 144 -11.23 -9.12 0.50
CA PRO A 144 -12.20 -9.33 -0.57
C PRO A 144 -12.05 -8.37 -1.76
N THR A 145 -11.47 -7.19 -1.53
CA THR A 145 -11.38 -6.12 -2.54
C THR A 145 -9.96 -5.80 -2.97
N ASN A 146 -8.97 -6.07 -2.11
CA ASN A 146 -7.59 -5.62 -2.29
C ASN A 146 -6.64 -6.82 -2.27
N THR A 147 -6.69 -7.64 -3.32
CA THR A 147 -5.83 -8.82 -3.46
C THR A 147 -5.30 -8.94 -4.89
N LEU A 148 -3.99 -9.14 -5.00
CA LEU A 148 -3.28 -9.47 -6.23
C LEU A 148 -2.77 -10.91 -6.13
N LYS A 149 -3.02 -11.73 -7.16
CA LYS A 149 -2.49 -13.10 -7.28
C LYS A 149 -1.32 -13.12 -8.26
N TYR A 150 -0.26 -13.84 -7.91
CA TYR A 150 0.94 -14.05 -8.74
C TYR A 150 0.91 -15.38 -9.50
#